data_AF-A0A7C1ZLF9-F1
#
_entry.id   AF-A0A7C1ZLF9-F1
#
_cell.length_a   1.000
_cell.length_b   1.000
_cell.length_c   1.000
_cell.angle_alpha   90.00
_cell.angle_beta   90.00
_cell.angle_gamma   90.00
#
_symmetry.space_group_name_H-M   'P 1'
#
loop_
_entity.id
_entity.type
_entity.pdbx_description
1 polymer ?
#
loop_
_entity_poly.entity_id
_entity_poly.type
_entity_poly.pdbx_seq_one_letter_code
_entity_poly.pdbx_strand_id
1 'polypeptide(L)'
;MASCGTCDITGLFSIEYTGIISVNMSTSTEITLTATNVILTGPTTGTISMSAYPYTPGQDRLLGVSCPSSARAELKWIQKYDCFNNKMHFFPAWGGAASVSGDPISGVRLEREVVTYQSMNADASSGPASPYFYSNQTDGFNLIYTGRPIAINSGRPQSYNILSNVLPANTKLYLSSFDISIEPPLRSVVNYNFVFSFDLT
;
A
#
# COMPACT_ATOMS: atom_id res chain seq x y z
N MET A 1 -27.06 -19.66 8.86
CA MET A 1 -25.81 -19.81 8.10
C MET A 1 -26.06 -19.24 6.71
N ALA A 2 -25.77 -17.95 6.50
CA ALA A 2 -25.70 -17.41 5.15
C ALA A 2 -24.26 -17.62 4.71
N SER A 3 -24.01 -18.65 3.90
CA SER A 3 -22.81 -18.69 3.06
C SER A 3 -22.82 -17.42 2.21
N CYS A 4 -21.66 -16.81 1.97
CA CYS A 4 -21.50 -15.84 0.88
C CYS A 4 -21.91 -16.61 -0.38
N GLY A 5 -23.19 -16.55 -0.75
CA GLY A 5 -23.72 -17.13 -1.97
C GLY A 5 -22.96 -16.45 -3.09
N THR A 6 -22.45 -17.23 -4.02
CA THR A 6 -21.84 -16.79 -5.28
C THR A 6 -22.32 -15.39 -5.64
N CYS A 7 -21.44 -14.40 -5.46
CA CYS A 7 -21.68 -13.05 -5.94
C CYS A 7 -21.60 -13.11 -7.46
N ASP A 8 -22.66 -13.61 -8.10
CA ASP A 8 -22.83 -13.56 -9.55
C ASP A 8 -23.12 -12.11 -9.92
N ILE A 9 -22.04 -11.36 -10.13
CA ILE A 9 -22.12 -9.99 -10.58
C ILE A 9 -22.24 -10.03 -12.10
N THR A 10 -23.47 -9.85 -12.56
CA THR A 10 -23.83 -9.60 -13.95
C THR A 10 -23.26 -8.25 -14.40
N GLY A 11 -21.98 -8.24 -14.77
CA GLY A 11 -21.32 -7.06 -15.30
C GLY A 11 -19.84 -7.01 -14.97
N LEU A 12 -19.06 -7.91 -15.57
CA LEU A 12 -17.62 -7.76 -15.65
C LEU A 12 -17.30 -6.64 -16.64
N PHE A 13 -17.10 -5.41 -16.13
CA PHE A 13 -16.40 -4.42 -16.94
C PHE A 13 -14.97 -4.92 -17.12
N SER A 14 -14.62 -5.31 -18.35
CA SER A 14 -13.23 -5.49 -18.74
C SER A 14 -12.55 -4.13 -18.61
N ILE A 15 -11.84 -3.93 -17.50
CA ILE A 15 -11.01 -2.75 -17.31
C ILE A 15 -9.78 -2.97 -18.18
N GLU A 16 -9.77 -2.41 -19.39
CA GLU A 16 -8.64 -2.48 -20.34
C GLU A 16 -7.41 -1.64 -19.90
N TYR A 17 -7.41 -1.11 -18.68
CA TYR A 17 -6.37 -0.23 -18.20
C TYR A 17 -5.28 -1.02 -17.45
N THR A 18 -4.09 -1.10 -18.05
CA THR A 18 -2.84 -1.37 -17.33
C THR A 18 -2.24 -0.07 -16.85
N GLY A 19 -1.85 0.01 -15.57
CA GLY A 19 -0.90 1.02 -15.13
C GLY A 19 -1.22 1.68 -13.80
N ILE A 20 -0.44 2.74 -13.56
CA ILE A 20 -0.57 3.63 -12.41
C ILE A 20 -1.79 4.52 -12.64
N ILE A 21 -2.69 4.57 -11.66
CA ILE A 21 -3.90 5.42 -11.65
C ILE A 21 -3.52 6.83 -11.25
N SER A 22 -2.73 6.96 -10.18
CA SER A 22 -2.29 8.25 -9.65
C SER A 22 -0.98 8.10 -8.90
N VAL A 23 -0.19 9.17 -8.91
CA VAL A 23 0.99 9.35 -8.06
C VAL A 23 0.86 10.73 -7.43
N ASN A 24 1.00 10.79 -6.11
CA ASN A 24 1.12 12.04 -5.37
C ASN A 24 2.43 12.02 -4.61
N MET A 25 3.17 13.14 -4.65
CA MET A 25 4.43 13.31 -3.95
C MET A 25 4.37 14.56 -3.08
N SER A 26 4.78 14.41 -1.82
CA SER A 26 4.94 15.53 -0.90
C SER A 26 6.37 15.52 -0.38
N THR A 27 7.05 16.67 -0.44
CA THR A 27 8.44 16.83 0.01
C THR A 27 8.56 18.05 0.88
N SER A 28 9.38 17.96 1.91
CA SER A 28 9.73 19.06 2.80
C SER A 28 11.24 19.07 3.03
N THR A 29 11.82 20.26 3.00
CA THR A 29 13.23 20.51 3.33
C THR A 29 13.29 21.35 4.59
N GLU A 30 14.08 20.92 5.56
CA GLU A 30 14.33 21.71 6.77
C GLU A 30 15.32 22.82 6.46
N ILE A 31 15.00 24.07 6.82
CA ILE A 31 15.87 25.23 6.62
C ILE A 31 15.95 26.01 7.94
N THR A 32 17.15 26.19 8.46
CA THR A 32 17.40 26.95 9.68
C THR A 32 18.37 28.10 9.40
N LEU A 33 18.04 29.30 9.86
CA LEU A 33 18.99 30.43 9.88
C LEU A 33 19.75 30.44 11.20
N THR A 34 21.07 30.46 11.11
CA THR A 34 21.95 30.66 12.26
C THR A 34 21.91 32.12 12.74
N ALA A 35 22.37 32.36 13.96
CA ALA A 35 22.51 33.72 14.53
C ALA A 35 23.45 34.63 13.71
N THR A 36 24.30 34.07 12.85
CA THR A 36 25.20 34.80 11.95
C THR A 36 24.66 34.94 10.53
N ASN A 37 23.35 34.76 10.31
CA ASN A 37 22.69 34.80 8.99
C ASN A 37 23.20 33.77 7.97
N VAL A 38 23.82 32.68 8.41
CA VAL A 38 24.15 31.54 7.53
C VAL A 38 22.93 30.62 7.45
N ILE A 39 22.51 30.33 6.23
CA ILE A 39 21.42 29.38 5.93
C ILE A 39 21.99 27.96 6.05
N LEU A 40 21.39 27.16 6.94
CA LEU A 40 21.63 25.73 7.05
C LEU A 40 20.44 25.00 6.43
N THR A 41 20.70 24.21 5.39
CA THR A 41 19.71 23.34 4.76
C THR A 41 19.92 21.91 5.27
N GLY A 42 18.89 21.35 5.90
CA GLY A 42 18.83 19.94 6.24
C GLY A 42 18.43 19.07 5.03
N PRO A 43 18.33 17.75 5.23
CA PRO A 43 17.95 16.82 4.18
C PRO A 43 16.49 17.05 3.76
N THR A 44 16.20 16.82 2.47
CA THR A 44 14.82 16.80 1.99
C THR A 44 14.23 15.43 2.28
N THR A 45 13.09 15.41 2.96
CA THR A 45 12.31 14.20 3.23
C THR A 45 10.97 14.27 2.51
N GLY A 46 10.41 13.12 2.16
CA GLY A 46 9.14 13.11 1.45
C GLY A 46 8.40 11.79 1.51
N THR A 47 7.16 11.85 1.06
CA THR A 47 6.26 10.71 0.89
C THR A 47 5.76 10.65 -0.55
N ILE A 48 5.61 9.42 -1.07
CA ILE A 48 4.98 9.16 -2.36
C ILE A 48 3.84 8.18 -2.13
N SER A 49 2.62 8.62 -2.46
CA SER A 49 1.44 7.76 -2.52
C SER A 49 1.15 7.42 -3.97
N MET A 50 1.04 6.14 -4.29
CA MET A 50 0.76 5.64 -5.62
C MET A 50 -0.44 4.70 -5.59
N SER A 51 -1.42 4.93 -6.46
CA SER A 51 -2.52 4.01 -6.71
C SER A 51 -2.37 3.41 -8.10
N ALA A 52 -2.66 2.12 -8.26
CA ALA A 52 -2.53 1.41 -9.53
C ALA A 52 -3.54 0.27 -9.66
N TYR A 53 -3.69 -0.26 -10.87
CA TYR A 53 -4.47 -1.47 -11.10
C TYR A 53 -3.63 -2.72 -10.73
N PRO A 54 -4.14 -3.62 -9.88
CA PRO A 54 -3.39 -4.79 -9.43
C PRO A 54 -3.23 -5.87 -10.51
N TYR A 55 -4.11 -5.88 -11.50
CA TYR A 55 -4.22 -6.93 -12.51
C TYR A 55 -4.05 -6.39 -13.93
N THR A 56 -3.49 -7.22 -14.81
CA THR A 56 -3.56 -6.99 -16.25
C THR A 56 -4.96 -7.30 -16.78
N PRO A 57 -5.45 -6.56 -17.78
CA PRO A 57 -6.72 -6.85 -18.44
C PRO A 57 -6.82 -8.33 -18.84
N GLY A 58 -7.95 -8.97 -18.52
CA GLY A 58 -8.24 -10.37 -18.87
C GLY A 58 -7.50 -11.45 -18.08
N GLN A 59 -6.70 -11.10 -17.06
CA GLN A 59 -5.89 -12.07 -16.30
C GLN A 59 -6.38 -12.33 -14.87
N ASP A 60 -7.40 -11.63 -14.40
CA ASP A 60 -7.94 -11.91 -13.07
C ASP A 60 -9.32 -12.57 -13.14
N ARG A 61 -9.33 -13.87 -12.88
CA ARG A 61 -10.51 -14.73 -12.85
C ARG A 61 -11.44 -14.43 -11.67
N LEU A 62 -10.96 -13.66 -10.68
CA LEU A 62 -11.69 -13.32 -9.45
C LEU A 62 -12.45 -12.00 -9.56
N LEU A 63 -12.09 -11.11 -10.50
CA LEU A 63 -12.90 -9.96 -10.83
C LEU A 63 -14.28 -10.44 -11.26
N GLY A 64 -15.32 -10.04 -10.53
CA GLY A 64 -16.73 -10.25 -10.90
C GLY A 64 -17.43 -11.51 -10.41
N VAL A 65 -16.78 -12.41 -9.65
CA VAL A 65 -17.43 -13.61 -9.09
C VAL A 65 -17.14 -13.80 -7.59
N SER A 66 -16.27 -12.99 -6.99
CA SER A 66 -15.86 -13.11 -5.59
C SER A 66 -16.55 -12.09 -4.68
N CYS A 67 -16.67 -12.42 -3.40
CA CYS A 67 -17.03 -11.46 -2.36
C CYS A 67 -15.88 -10.42 -2.22
N PRO A 68 -16.15 -9.19 -1.72
CA PRO A 68 -15.11 -8.19 -1.53
C PRO A 68 -13.97 -8.72 -0.67
N SER A 69 -12.75 -8.37 -1.05
CA SER A 69 -11.54 -8.78 -0.35
C SER A 69 -10.55 -7.64 -0.26
N SER A 70 -9.78 -7.62 0.82
CA SER A 70 -8.74 -6.62 1.02
C SER A 70 -7.53 -7.21 1.72
N ALA A 71 -6.37 -6.62 1.47
CA ALA A 71 -5.16 -6.97 2.20
C ALA A 71 -4.31 -5.73 2.45
N ARG A 72 -3.77 -5.63 3.67
CA ARG A 72 -3.06 -4.44 4.15
C ARG A 72 -1.75 -4.83 4.80
N ALA A 73 -0.75 -3.97 4.65
CA ALA A 73 0.50 -4.07 5.38
C ALA A 73 1.01 -2.67 5.77
N GLU A 74 1.48 -2.56 7.00
CA GLU A 74 2.10 -1.35 7.53
C GLU A 74 3.53 -1.68 7.97
N LEU A 75 4.49 -0.89 7.47
CA LEU A 75 5.89 -0.94 7.88
C LEU A 75 6.27 0.41 8.48
N LYS A 76 6.60 0.41 9.76
CA LYS A 76 7.06 1.62 10.44
C LYS A 76 8.54 1.82 10.19
N TRP A 77 8.93 3.04 9.84
CA TRP A 77 10.32 3.44 9.65
C TRP A 77 10.72 4.50 10.67
N ILE A 78 11.80 4.24 11.39
CA ILE A 78 12.42 5.19 12.30
C ILE A 78 13.44 5.98 11.50
N GLN A 79 13.25 7.29 11.44
CA GLN A 79 14.14 8.21 10.75
C GLN A 79 15.16 8.77 11.75
N LYS A 80 16.44 8.72 11.40
CA LYS A 80 17.51 9.36 12.18
C LYS A 80 18.39 10.19 11.27
N TYR A 81 18.70 11.40 11.69
CA TYR A 81 19.57 12.32 10.96
C TYR A 81 20.98 12.26 11.52
N ASP A 82 21.96 12.05 10.62
CA ASP A 82 23.39 12.15 10.90
C ASP A 82 23.87 13.55 10.52
N CYS A 83 24.06 14.39 11.53
CA CYS A 83 24.51 15.77 11.36
C CYS A 83 25.93 15.91 10.80
N PHE A 84 26.80 14.90 10.98
CA PHE A 84 28.20 14.98 10.52
C PHE A 84 28.32 14.67 9.04
N ASN A 85 27.51 13.74 8.55
CA ASN A 85 27.51 13.30 7.16
C ASN A 85 26.37 13.92 6.33
N ASN A 86 25.53 14.76 6.94
CA ASN A 86 24.33 15.36 6.35
C ASN A 86 23.44 14.30 5.67
N LYS A 87 23.14 13.21 6.38
CA LYS A 87 22.41 12.05 5.82
C LYS A 87 21.26 11.63 6.71
N MET A 88 20.13 11.29 6.09
CA MET A 88 19.02 10.68 6.80
C MET A 88 19.02 9.15 6.61
N HIS A 89 18.88 8.45 7.73
CA HIS A 89 18.87 7.00 7.82
C HIS A 89 17.47 6.49 8.20
N PHE A 90 16.99 5.51 7.43
CA PHE A 90 15.75 4.82 7.70
C PHE A 90 16.02 3.44 8.31
N PHE A 91 15.56 3.24 9.54
CA PHE A 91 15.63 1.95 10.23
C PHE A 91 14.24 1.33 10.28
N PRO A 92 14.06 0.10 9.78
CA PRO A 92 12.76 -0.55 9.86
C PRO A 92 12.46 -0.93 11.31
N ALA A 93 11.26 -0.60 11.78
CA ALA A 93 10.71 -1.23 12.97
C ALA A 93 10.30 -2.65 12.56
N TRP A 94 10.91 -3.65 13.19
CA TRP A 94 10.69 -5.05 12.85
C TRP A 94 9.22 -5.47 13.02
N GLY A 95 8.73 -6.32 12.10
CA GLY A 95 7.40 -6.92 12.16
C GLY A 95 6.33 -6.00 11.59
N GLY A 96 6.25 -5.92 10.25
CA GLY A 96 5.20 -5.17 9.59
C GLY A 96 3.84 -5.81 9.88
N ALA A 97 2.96 -5.07 10.56
CA ALA A 97 1.60 -5.51 10.83
C ALA A 97 0.87 -5.68 9.51
N ALA A 98 0.15 -6.78 9.35
CA ALA A 98 -0.55 -7.07 8.12
C ALA A 98 -1.87 -7.77 8.40
N SER A 99 -2.81 -7.60 7.48
CA SER A 99 -4.11 -8.24 7.56
C SER A 99 -4.63 -8.60 6.18
N VAL A 100 -5.46 -9.64 6.12
CA VAL A 100 -6.20 -10.05 4.93
C VAL A 100 -7.65 -10.28 5.34
N SER A 101 -8.60 -9.82 4.54
CA SER A 101 -10.03 -9.97 4.79
C SER A 101 -10.76 -10.36 3.51
N GLY A 102 -11.79 -11.19 3.65
CA GLY A 102 -12.62 -11.63 2.52
C GLY A 102 -12.07 -12.85 1.80
N ASP A 103 -12.44 -12.97 0.53
CA ASP A 103 -12.00 -14.09 -0.31
C ASP A 103 -10.48 -14.04 -0.58
N PRO A 104 -9.84 -15.21 -0.81
CA PRO A 104 -8.41 -15.26 -1.11
C PRO A 104 -8.05 -14.44 -2.35
N ILE A 105 -7.09 -13.52 -2.19
CA ILE A 105 -6.55 -12.73 -3.29
C ILE A 105 -5.34 -13.45 -3.90
N SER A 106 -5.36 -13.65 -5.22
CA SER A 106 -4.24 -14.29 -5.92
C SER A 106 -2.93 -13.51 -5.72
N GLY A 107 -1.89 -14.22 -5.29
CA GLY A 107 -0.57 -13.61 -5.07
C GLY A 107 -0.44 -12.80 -3.77
N VAL A 108 -1.45 -12.79 -2.89
CA VAL A 108 -1.39 -12.21 -1.55
C VAL A 108 -1.34 -13.33 -0.51
N ARG A 109 -0.42 -13.23 0.45
CA ARG A 109 -0.43 -14.08 1.65
C ARG A 109 0.26 -13.42 2.84
N LEU A 110 -0.15 -13.81 4.05
CA LEU A 110 0.58 -13.53 5.27
C LEU A 110 1.67 -14.60 5.47
N GLU A 111 2.87 -14.21 5.91
CA GLU A 111 3.89 -15.19 6.32
C GLU A 111 3.58 -15.76 7.70
N ARG A 112 2.98 -14.94 8.58
CA ARG A 112 2.62 -15.36 9.94
C ARG A 112 1.25 -14.84 10.31
N GLU A 113 0.28 -15.73 10.31
CA GLU A 113 -1.07 -15.50 10.84
C GLU A 113 -1.05 -15.53 12.37
N VAL A 114 -1.82 -14.66 13.02
CA VAL A 114 -1.88 -14.54 14.48
C VAL A 114 -3.28 -14.81 14.99
N VAL A 115 -4.28 -14.13 14.42
CA VAL A 115 -5.67 -14.26 14.85
C VAL A 115 -6.60 -14.09 13.66
N THR A 116 -7.65 -14.91 13.62
CA THR A 116 -8.75 -14.78 12.66
C THR A 116 -10.05 -14.54 13.41
N TYR A 117 -10.79 -13.53 12.99
CA TYR A 117 -12.08 -13.19 13.57
C TYR A 117 -13.07 -12.74 12.49
N GLN A 118 -14.35 -12.72 12.84
CA GLN A 118 -15.41 -12.32 11.93
C GLN A 118 -15.49 -10.79 11.90
N SER A 119 -15.51 -10.24 10.70
CA SER A 119 -15.65 -8.82 10.43
C SER A 119 -16.95 -8.58 9.67
N MET A 120 -17.64 -7.50 10.03
CA MET A 120 -18.85 -7.06 9.37
C MET A 120 -18.68 -5.61 8.97
N ASN A 121 -18.86 -5.32 7.69
CA ASN A 121 -18.94 -3.96 7.18
C ASN A 121 -20.36 -3.68 6.70
N ALA A 122 -21.01 -2.69 7.31
CA ALA A 122 -22.35 -2.23 6.96
C ALA A 122 -22.32 -0.70 6.91
N ASP A 123 -22.64 -0.14 5.74
CA ASP A 123 -22.72 1.31 5.56
C ASP A 123 -24.19 1.75 5.54
N ALA A 124 -24.50 2.79 6.32
CA ALA A 124 -25.83 3.40 6.38
C ALA A 124 -26.11 4.31 5.16
N SER A 125 -25.07 4.68 4.39
CA SER A 125 -25.18 5.54 3.21
C SER A 125 -25.93 4.92 2.04
N SER A 126 -26.12 3.59 2.04
CA SER A 126 -26.65 2.85 0.88
C SER A 126 -28.16 2.52 0.96
N GLY A 127 -28.85 2.94 2.04
CA GLY A 127 -30.31 2.83 2.21
C GLY A 127 -30.80 1.64 3.07
N PRO A 128 -32.12 1.50 3.30
CA PRO A 128 -32.70 0.52 4.23
C PRO A 128 -32.61 -0.96 3.80
N ALA A 129 -32.13 -1.23 2.58
CA ALA A 129 -31.96 -2.58 2.03
C ALA A 129 -30.51 -2.85 1.58
N SER A 130 -29.54 -2.14 2.16
CA SER A 130 -28.13 -2.25 1.77
C SER A 130 -27.56 -3.62 2.10
N PRO A 131 -26.73 -4.20 1.21
CA PRO A 131 -25.98 -5.39 1.55
C PRO A 131 -24.99 -5.07 2.68
N TYR A 132 -24.92 -5.95 3.68
CA TYR A 132 -23.80 -5.96 4.62
C TYR A 132 -22.79 -7.00 4.13
N PHE A 133 -21.51 -6.71 4.27
CA PHE A 133 -20.45 -7.65 3.95
C PHE A 133 -19.98 -8.33 5.23
N TYR A 134 -20.03 -9.64 5.22
CA TYR A 134 -19.57 -10.47 6.32
C TYR A 134 -18.43 -11.35 5.83
N SER A 135 -17.26 -11.17 6.43
CA SER A 135 -16.04 -11.86 6.05
C SER A 135 -15.23 -12.27 7.27
N ASN A 136 -14.27 -13.17 7.06
CA ASN A 136 -13.22 -13.39 8.04
C ASN A 136 -12.10 -12.38 7.78
N GLN A 137 -11.63 -11.74 8.83
CA GLN A 137 -10.38 -10.99 8.84
C GLN A 137 -9.33 -11.81 9.58
N THR A 138 -8.17 -11.96 8.96
CA THR A 138 -6.99 -12.58 9.55
C THR A 138 -5.91 -11.53 9.70
N ASP A 139 -5.51 -11.28 10.94
CA ASP A 139 -4.42 -10.38 11.28
C ASP A 139 -3.14 -11.20 11.54
N GLY A 140 -2.01 -10.59 11.21
CA GLY A 140 -0.72 -11.23 11.32
C GLY A 140 0.45 -10.28 11.05
N PHE A 141 1.54 -10.87 10.61
CA PHE A 141 2.75 -10.16 10.25
C PHE A 141 3.23 -10.58 8.87
N ASN A 142 3.91 -9.65 8.21
CA ASN A 142 4.61 -9.83 6.95
C ASN A 142 3.70 -10.30 5.81
N LEU A 143 3.22 -9.35 5.02
CA LEU A 143 2.46 -9.60 3.81
C LEU A 143 3.41 -9.76 2.62
N ILE A 144 3.16 -10.79 1.82
CA ILE A 144 3.77 -10.96 0.51
C ILE A 144 2.69 -10.69 -0.53
N TYR A 145 3.01 -9.81 -1.47
CA TYR A 145 2.23 -9.55 -2.66
C TYR A 145 3.11 -9.74 -3.89
N THR A 146 2.72 -10.65 -4.79
CA THR A 146 3.46 -10.94 -6.04
C THR A 146 2.80 -10.36 -7.28
N GLY A 147 1.75 -9.55 -7.12
CA GLY A 147 1.03 -8.95 -8.23
C GLY A 147 1.70 -7.69 -8.79
N ARG A 148 0.97 -6.97 -9.64
CA ARG A 148 1.44 -5.74 -10.31
C ARG A 148 0.95 -4.47 -9.60
N PRO A 149 1.50 -3.29 -9.91
CA PRO A 149 2.74 -3.05 -10.65
C PRO A 149 4.02 -3.37 -9.87
N ILE A 150 3.96 -3.42 -8.54
CA ILE A 150 5.14 -3.61 -7.68
C ILE A 150 4.87 -4.77 -6.73
N ALA A 151 5.65 -5.84 -6.86
CA ALA A 151 5.64 -6.91 -5.87
C ALA A 151 6.27 -6.41 -4.56
N ILE A 152 5.68 -6.78 -3.42
CA ILE A 152 6.17 -6.39 -2.09
C ILE A 152 6.34 -7.61 -1.18
N ASN A 153 7.30 -7.52 -0.27
CA ASN A 153 7.43 -8.42 0.87
C ASN A 153 7.66 -7.56 2.12
N SER A 154 6.64 -7.41 2.97
CA SER A 154 6.78 -6.57 4.16
C SER A 154 7.57 -7.22 5.30
N GLY A 155 7.89 -8.52 5.21
CA GLY A 155 8.78 -9.20 6.14
C GLY A 155 10.26 -8.95 5.88
N ARG A 156 10.61 -8.41 4.72
CA ARG A 156 11.97 -8.01 4.36
C ARG A 156 11.96 -6.54 3.98
N PRO A 157 12.43 -5.64 4.87
CA PRO A 157 12.57 -4.22 4.55
C PRO A 157 13.40 -4.06 3.27
N GLN A 158 12.76 -3.54 2.23
CA GLN A 158 13.35 -3.38 0.90
C GLN A 158 13.34 -1.91 0.50
N SER A 159 14.39 -1.50 -0.20
CA SER A 159 14.42 -0.23 -0.91
C SER A 159 13.99 -0.44 -2.36
N TYR A 160 13.16 0.45 -2.87
CA TYR A 160 12.64 0.42 -4.22
C TYR A 160 13.21 1.59 -5.03
N ASN A 161 13.39 1.37 -6.34
CA ASN A 161 13.85 2.39 -7.28
C ASN A 161 12.89 2.47 -8.48
N ILE A 162 11.66 2.91 -8.23
CA ILE A 162 10.53 2.78 -9.17
C ILE A 162 10.16 4.14 -9.78
N LEU A 163 10.88 5.20 -9.39
CA LEU A 163 10.71 6.57 -9.87
C LEU A 163 12.06 7.27 -10.08
N SER A 164 13.07 6.52 -10.54
CA SER A 164 14.42 7.03 -10.81
C SER A 164 14.48 8.23 -11.76
N ASN A 165 13.45 8.40 -12.59
CA ASN A 165 13.34 9.48 -13.57
C ASN A 165 12.68 10.75 -12.99
N VAL A 166 12.06 10.66 -11.81
CA VAL A 166 11.37 11.77 -11.14
C VAL A 166 12.16 12.23 -9.92
N LEU A 167 12.78 11.30 -9.20
CA LEU A 167 13.58 11.59 -8.03
C LEU A 167 15.07 11.76 -8.41
N PRO A 168 15.84 12.52 -7.61
CA PRO A 168 17.29 12.60 -7.78
C PRO A 168 17.94 11.22 -7.80
N ALA A 169 19.02 11.09 -8.57
CA ALA A 169 19.75 9.83 -8.69
C ALA A 169 20.16 9.29 -7.31
N ASN A 170 20.01 7.97 -7.12
CA ASN A 170 20.27 7.26 -5.85
C ASN A 170 19.27 7.49 -4.71
N THR A 171 18.13 8.15 -4.95
CA THR A 171 17.05 8.21 -3.96
C THR A 171 16.47 6.81 -3.73
N LYS A 172 16.50 6.35 -2.47
CA LYS A 172 15.90 5.07 -2.08
C LYS A 172 14.48 5.31 -1.54
N LEU A 173 13.52 4.59 -2.10
CA LEU A 173 12.14 4.55 -1.61
C LEU A 173 11.97 3.41 -0.62
N TYR A 174 11.35 3.67 0.51
CA TYR A 174 11.06 2.65 1.52
C TYR A 174 9.55 2.51 1.67
N LEU A 175 9.02 1.30 1.47
CA LEU A 175 7.57 1.05 1.58
C LEU A 175 7.13 1.25 3.04
N SER A 176 6.21 2.18 3.26
CA SER A 176 5.62 2.49 4.57
C SER A 176 4.25 1.82 4.75
N SER A 177 3.42 1.80 3.70
CA SER A 177 2.17 1.06 3.73
C SER A 177 1.79 0.51 2.36
N PHE A 178 1.00 -0.55 2.39
CA PHE A 178 0.42 -1.21 1.23
C PHE A 178 -1.03 -1.57 1.54
N ASP A 179 -1.90 -1.39 0.57
CA ASP A 179 -3.30 -1.79 0.62
C ASP A 179 -3.74 -2.25 -0.77
N ILE A 180 -4.37 -3.41 -0.85
CA ILE A 180 -5.08 -3.87 -2.03
C ILE A 180 -6.53 -4.08 -1.64
N SER A 181 -7.44 -3.55 -2.45
CA SER A 181 -8.88 -3.70 -2.28
C SER A 181 -9.50 -4.18 -3.59
N ILE A 182 -10.30 -5.24 -3.48
CA ILE A 182 -11.07 -5.84 -4.55
C ILE A 182 -12.52 -5.74 -4.13
N GLU A 183 -13.27 -4.87 -4.79
CA GLU A 183 -14.67 -4.64 -4.49
C GLU A 183 -15.49 -4.80 -5.77
N PRO A 184 -15.96 -6.01 -6.11
CA PRO A 184 -16.78 -6.21 -7.29
C PRO A 184 -18.18 -5.56 -7.10
N PRO A 185 -18.81 -4.90 -8.11
CA PRO A 185 -18.40 -4.70 -9.52
C PRO A 185 -17.43 -3.53 -9.74
N LEU A 186 -17.01 -2.84 -8.67
CA LEU A 186 -16.09 -1.71 -8.74
C LEU A 186 -14.68 -2.16 -9.12
N ARG A 187 -13.80 -1.17 -9.32
CA ARG A 187 -12.42 -1.40 -9.78
C ARG A 187 -11.58 -1.89 -8.61
N SER A 188 -10.79 -2.94 -8.84
CA SER A 188 -9.74 -3.30 -7.91
C SER A 188 -8.61 -2.29 -7.97
N VAL A 189 -8.13 -1.86 -6.81
CA VAL A 189 -7.07 -0.86 -6.67
C VAL A 189 -6.04 -1.37 -5.70
N VAL A 190 -4.77 -1.14 -6.03
CA VAL A 190 -3.65 -1.32 -5.11
C VAL A 190 -2.99 0.03 -4.85
N ASN A 191 -2.71 0.29 -3.58
CA ASN A 191 -2.16 1.51 -3.05
C ASN A 191 -0.81 1.20 -2.39
N TYR A 192 0.17 2.03 -2.68
CA TYR A 192 1.51 1.99 -2.10
C TYR A 192 1.83 3.35 -1.51
N ASN A 193 2.40 3.37 -0.32
CA ASN A 193 2.96 4.58 0.26
C ASN A 193 4.44 4.36 0.54
N PHE A 194 5.28 5.25 0.04
CA PHE A 194 6.73 5.22 0.21
C PHE A 194 7.20 6.43 0.98
N VAL A 195 8.23 6.25 1.80
CA VAL A 195 9.00 7.33 2.42
C VAL A 195 10.38 7.37 1.79
N PHE A 196 10.96 8.56 1.67
CA PHE A 196 12.30 8.74 1.10
C PHE A 196 12.97 10.01 1.62
N SER A 197 14.27 10.09 1.39
CA SER A 197 15.03 11.34 1.50
C SER A 197 16.10 11.44 0.45
N PHE A 198 16.45 12.66 0.10
CA PHE A 198 17.58 13.00 -0.73
C PHE A 198 18.16 14.34 -0.30
N ASP A 199 19.40 14.59 -0.71
CA ASP A 199 20.07 15.86 -0.50
C ASP A 199 19.94 16.71 -1.77
N LEU A 200 19.61 17.99 -1.59
CA LEU A 200 19.66 18.98 -2.66
C LEU A 200 21.12 19.43 -2.79
N THR A 201 21.89 18.76 -3.67
CA THR A 201 23.22 19.22 -4.08
C THR A 201 23.14 20.40 -5.04
#